data_AF-A0A519EHG5-F1
#
_entry.id   AF-A0A519EHG5-F1
#
_cell.length_a   1.000
_cell.length_b   1.000
_cell.length_c   1.000
_cell.angle_alpha   90.00
_cell.angle_beta   90.00
_cell.angle_gamma   90.00
#
_symmetry.space_group_name_H-M   'P 1'
#
loop_
_entity.id
_entity.type
_entity.pdbx_description
1 polymer ?
#
loop_
_entity_poly.entity_id
_entity_poly.type
_entity_poly.pdbx_seq_one_letter_code
_entity_poly.pdbx_strand_id
1 'polypeptide(L)'
;MTLLLKSIQAGAIAASLLASPVVFAQKADSPQSKKDVIAKILKIQQPAIEALTMGVLSRPVNELAAKAAPALRNVPEAKREATAKQIDADLRKFLEDNAKPLVDKGMKLAPSTMGVALDEKFTEDELKQLLAWLESPVSKKFAESSQELQSLYTKKLIDDNGKQLDEKFTALQQNIAKQLGLEAGPAPSGAASAPKLNTNKPATTPKK
;
A
#
# COMPACT_ATOMS: atom_id res chain seq x y z
N MET A 1 -3.83 -2.49 0.55
CA MET A 1 -5.25 -2.28 0.18
C MET A 1 -5.57 -0.80 0.31
N THR A 2 -5.28 -0.04 -0.73
CA THR A 2 -5.52 1.41 -0.80
C THR A 2 -7.03 1.61 -0.98
N LEU A 3 -7.72 1.95 0.10
CA LEU A 3 -9.15 2.22 0.12
C LEU A 3 -9.46 3.49 -0.67
N LEU A 4 -9.75 3.32 -1.97
CA LEU A 4 -10.48 4.28 -2.79
C LEU A 4 -11.98 3.98 -2.66
N LEU A 5 -12.58 4.37 -1.54
CA LEU A 5 -14.03 4.52 -1.45
C LEU A 5 -14.38 5.98 -1.74
N LYS A 6 -14.72 6.25 -3.01
CA LYS A 6 -15.39 7.48 -3.39
C LYS A 6 -16.77 7.53 -2.74
N SER A 7 -17.07 8.70 -2.21
CA SER A 7 -18.27 9.08 -1.47
C SER A 7 -19.56 8.98 -2.29
N ILE A 8 -20.59 8.38 -1.67
CA ILE A 8 -21.98 8.84 -1.52
C ILE A 8 -22.71 9.37 -2.77
N GLN A 9 -23.71 8.60 -3.22
CA GLN A 9 -25.08 9.09 -3.40
C GLN A 9 -26.04 7.90 -3.46
N ALA A 10 -26.57 7.50 -2.29
CA ALA A 10 -27.76 6.64 -2.23
C ALA A 10 -28.97 7.56 -2.09
N GLY A 11 -29.84 7.50 -3.10
CA GLY A 11 -31.11 8.19 -3.14
C GLY A 11 -32.04 7.74 -2.01
N ALA A 12 -32.85 8.69 -1.59
CA ALA A 12 -33.81 8.60 -0.50
C ALA A 12 -34.84 7.47 -0.69
N ILE A 13 -35.12 6.73 0.39
CA ILE A 13 -36.45 6.17 0.62
C ILE A 13 -36.92 6.66 1.99
N ALA A 14 -37.99 7.43 1.95
CA ALA A 14 -38.77 7.86 3.10
C ALA A 14 -39.80 6.79 3.47
N ALA A 15 -39.94 6.49 4.76
CA ALA A 15 -41.17 5.98 5.34
C ALA A 15 -41.18 6.32 6.85
N SER A 16 -42.08 7.22 7.23
CA SER A 16 -42.33 7.64 8.61
C SER A 16 -43.13 6.59 9.36
N LEU A 17 -42.78 6.31 10.62
CA LEU A 17 -43.76 5.93 11.65
C LEU A 17 -43.28 6.36 13.05
N LEU A 18 -44.19 6.98 13.79
CA LEU A 18 -44.05 7.56 15.13
C LEU A 18 -44.06 6.47 16.21
N ALA A 19 -43.17 6.55 17.22
CA ALA A 19 -43.47 6.34 18.66
C ALA A 19 -42.18 6.21 19.53
N SER A 20 -42.03 7.15 20.46
CA SER A 20 -41.39 7.09 21.80
C SER A 20 -39.90 6.66 21.97
N PRO A 21 -39.08 7.46 22.69
CA PRO A 21 -37.75 7.05 23.10
C PRO A 21 -37.83 6.20 24.36
N VAL A 22 -37.79 4.87 24.22
CA VAL A 22 -37.25 4.05 25.31
C VAL A 22 -35.73 4.22 25.22
N VAL A 23 -35.21 5.12 26.04
CA VAL A 23 -33.77 5.19 26.33
C VAL A 23 -33.42 3.88 27.03
N PHE A 24 -33.07 2.87 26.25
CA PHE A 24 -32.26 1.78 26.76
C PHE A 24 -30.87 2.36 27.03
N ALA A 25 -30.70 2.93 28.21
CA ALA A 25 -29.42 2.91 28.89
C ALA A 25 -29.11 1.45 29.24
N GLN A 26 -28.87 0.62 28.22
CA GLN A 26 -28.12 -0.61 28.40
C GLN A 26 -26.67 -0.16 28.61
N LYS A 27 -26.35 0.13 29.87
CA LYS A 27 -25.06 -0.26 30.42
C LYS A 27 -25.05 -1.79 30.39
N ALA A 28 -24.92 -2.36 29.20
CA ALA A 28 -24.56 -3.74 29.06
C ALA A 28 -23.11 -3.79 29.55
N ASP A 29 -22.92 -4.31 30.75
CA ASP A 29 -21.67 -4.97 31.12
C ASP A 29 -21.47 -6.11 30.11
N SER A 30 -21.01 -5.76 28.90
CA SER A 30 -20.44 -6.72 27.98
C SER A 30 -19.15 -7.19 28.64
N PRO A 31 -18.84 -8.51 28.62
CA PRO A 31 -17.58 -9.02 29.16
C PRO A 31 -16.32 -8.48 28.44
N GLN A 32 -16.51 -7.64 27.41
CA GLN A 32 -15.46 -6.95 26.68
C GLN A 32 -15.86 -5.49 26.55
N SER A 33 -15.12 -4.59 27.19
CA SER A 33 -15.35 -3.16 27.04
C SER A 33 -14.99 -2.72 25.62
N LYS A 34 -15.59 -1.62 25.15
CA LYS A 34 -15.21 -0.99 23.87
C LYS A 34 -13.70 -0.79 23.72
N LYS A 35 -12.99 -0.44 24.81
CA LYS A 35 -11.53 -0.32 24.84
C LYS A 35 -10.81 -1.65 24.57
N ASP A 36 -11.31 -2.76 25.11
CA ASP A 36 -10.73 -4.08 24.89
C ASP A 36 -10.91 -4.53 23.42
N VAL A 37 -12.07 -4.23 22.82
CA VAL A 37 -12.33 -4.49 21.40
C VAL A 37 -11.37 -3.69 20.52
N ILE A 38 -11.18 -2.39 20.81
CA ILE A 38 -10.21 -1.54 20.11
C ILE A 38 -8.80 -2.09 20.24
N ALA A 39 -8.38 -2.50 21.45
CA ALA A 39 -7.06 -3.08 21.66
C ALA A 39 -6.82 -4.34 20.81
N LYS A 40 -7.82 -5.22 20.70
CA LYS A 40 -7.75 -6.40 19.82
C LYS A 40 -7.68 -6.03 18.35
N ILE A 41 -8.48 -5.05 17.90
CA ILE A 41 -8.42 -4.55 16.51
C ILE A 41 -7.03 -4.00 16.20
N LEU A 42 -6.47 -3.14 17.07
CA LEU A 42 -5.13 -2.59 16.89
C LEU A 42 -4.06 -3.70 16.86
N LYS A 43 -4.23 -4.75 17.67
CA LYS A 43 -3.32 -5.90 17.66
C LYS A 43 -3.37 -6.66 16.34
N ILE A 44 -4.56 -6.90 15.77
CA ILE A 44 -4.71 -7.52 14.45
C ILE A 44 -4.09 -6.63 13.36
N GLN A 45 -4.22 -5.32 13.50
CA GLN A 45 -3.68 -4.34 12.56
C GLN A 45 -2.18 -4.04 12.75
N GLN A 46 -1.51 -4.67 13.74
CA GLN A 46 -0.09 -4.44 14.02
C GLN A 46 0.80 -4.46 12.77
N PRO A 47 0.70 -5.46 11.85
CA PRO A 47 1.54 -5.48 10.65
C PRO A 47 1.33 -4.24 9.75
N ALA A 48 0.10 -3.73 9.67
CA ALA A 48 -0.19 -2.53 8.90
C ALA A 48 0.37 -1.26 9.58
N ILE A 49 0.29 -1.18 10.90
CA ILE A 49 0.85 -0.05 11.67
C ILE A 49 2.39 -0.05 11.58
N GLU A 50 3.02 -1.23 11.64
CA GLU A 50 4.47 -1.39 11.42
C GLU A 50 4.87 -0.96 10.00
N ALA A 51 4.13 -1.41 8.98
CA ALA A 51 4.38 -1.01 7.60
C ALA A 51 4.22 0.50 7.37
N LEU A 52 3.20 1.12 7.96
CA LEU A 52 3.01 2.58 7.93
C LEU A 52 4.20 3.30 8.56
N THR A 53 4.65 2.82 9.72
CA THR A 53 5.79 3.39 10.44
C THR A 53 7.09 3.26 9.63
N MET A 54 7.31 2.10 9.01
CA MET A 54 8.44 1.88 8.09
C MET A 54 8.35 2.74 6.83
N GLY A 55 7.14 3.09 6.40
CA GLY A 55 6.91 4.05 5.32
C GLY A 55 7.43 5.45 5.66
N VAL A 56 7.32 5.89 6.92
CA VAL A 56 7.84 7.19 7.37
C VAL A 56 9.37 7.24 7.24
N LEU A 57 10.05 6.13 7.54
CA LEU A 57 11.51 6.04 7.45
C LEU A 57 12.02 5.84 6.02
N SER A 58 11.37 4.97 5.24
CA SER A 58 11.86 4.56 3.91
C SER A 58 11.62 5.61 2.82
N ARG A 59 10.55 6.41 2.90
CA ARG A 59 10.27 7.47 1.91
C ARG A 59 11.44 8.46 1.72
N PRO A 60 11.94 9.15 2.76
CA PRO A 60 13.04 10.10 2.60
C PRO A 60 14.34 9.43 2.14
N VAL A 61 14.59 8.18 2.56
CA VAL A 61 15.75 7.40 2.11
C VAL A 61 15.67 7.10 0.61
N ASN A 62 14.51 6.69 0.12
CA ASN A 62 14.30 6.43 -1.31
C ASN A 62 14.41 7.72 -2.15
N GLU A 63 13.90 8.84 -1.64
CA GLU A 63 14.07 10.14 -2.29
C GLU A 63 15.55 10.55 -2.37
N LEU A 64 16.32 10.31 -1.30
CA LEU A 64 17.75 10.59 -1.28
C LEU A 64 18.51 9.69 -2.27
N ALA A 65 18.18 8.40 -2.34
CA ALA A 65 18.75 7.48 -3.32
C ALA A 65 18.47 7.93 -4.76
N ALA A 66 17.23 8.33 -5.05
CA ALA A 66 16.84 8.83 -6.37
C ALA A 66 17.60 10.11 -6.76
N LYS A 67 17.84 11.01 -5.81
CA LYS A 67 18.64 12.23 -6.01
C LYS A 67 20.14 11.94 -6.17
N ALA A 68 20.65 10.90 -5.53
CA ALA A 68 22.06 10.50 -5.64
C ALA A 68 22.41 9.90 -7.01
N ALA A 69 21.47 9.21 -7.65
CA ALA A 69 21.68 8.54 -8.95
C ALA A 69 22.25 9.45 -10.07
N PRO A 70 21.71 10.67 -10.34
CA PRO A 70 22.32 11.57 -11.32
C PRO A 70 23.66 12.15 -10.84
N ALA A 71 23.81 12.42 -9.54
CA ALA A 71 25.06 12.95 -8.98
C ALA A 71 26.24 11.99 -9.15
N LEU A 72 26.00 10.67 -9.06
CA LEU A 72 26.99 9.64 -9.33
C LEU A 72 27.56 9.69 -10.76
N ARG A 73 26.83 10.24 -11.73
CA ARG A 73 27.33 10.40 -13.11
C ARG A 73 28.48 11.40 -13.20
N ASN A 74 28.50 12.37 -12.28
CA ASN A 74 29.55 13.39 -12.20
C ASN A 74 30.80 12.90 -11.43
N VAL A 75 30.73 11.73 -10.80
CA VAL A 75 31.89 11.12 -10.14
C VAL A 75 32.83 10.52 -11.20
N PRO A 76 34.16 10.70 -11.08
CA PRO A 76 35.13 10.04 -11.94
C PRO A 76 34.89 8.54 -12.03
N GLU A 77 34.99 7.97 -13.23
CA GLU A 77 34.63 6.57 -13.51
C GLU A 77 35.31 5.58 -12.55
N ALA A 78 36.63 5.75 -12.34
CA ALA A 78 37.42 4.92 -11.43
C ALA A 78 36.95 4.93 -9.96
N LYS A 79 36.15 5.91 -9.54
CA LYS A 79 35.62 6.04 -8.16
C LYS A 79 34.13 5.75 -8.06
N ARG A 80 33.41 5.75 -9.19
CA ARG A 80 31.94 5.75 -9.22
C ARG A 80 31.33 4.55 -8.51
N GLU A 81 31.83 3.33 -8.75
CA GLU A 81 31.31 2.11 -8.14
C GLU A 81 31.53 2.09 -6.62
N ALA A 82 32.73 2.47 -6.16
CA ALA A 82 33.04 2.54 -4.73
C ALA A 82 32.14 3.57 -4.02
N THR A 83 31.95 4.75 -4.61
CA THR A 83 31.05 5.77 -4.09
C THR A 83 29.59 5.28 -4.05
N ALA A 84 29.12 4.60 -5.10
CA ALA A 84 27.77 4.04 -5.12
C ALA A 84 27.55 3.02 -3.99
N LYS A 85 28.51 2.09 -3.80
CA LYS A 85 28.47 1.10 -2.71
C LYS A 85 28.46 1.74 -1.33
N GLN A 86 29.25 2.81 -1.14
CA GLN A 86 29.27 3.53 0.14
C GLN A 86 27.93 4.22 0.42
N ILE A 87 27.36 4.89 -0.58
CA ILE A 87 26.03 5.51 -0.46
C ILE A 87 24.99 4.43 -0.11
N ASP A 88 24.97 3.31 -0.83
CA ASP A 88 24.04 2.21 -0.54
C ASP A 88 24.21 1.66 0.89
N ALA A 89 25.45 1.53 1.36
CA ALA A 89 25.76 1.09 2.72
C ALA A 89 25.26 2.09 3.77
N ASP A 90 25.50 3.39 3.56
CA ASP A 90 25.06 4.45 4.47
C ASP A 90 23.53 4.52 4.57
N LEU A 91 22.83 4.41 3.43
CA LEU A 91 21.37 4.38 3.38
C LEU A 91 20.78 3.15 4.09
N ARG A 92 21.37 1.97 3.89
CA ARG A 92 20.95 0.74 4.59
C ARG A 92 21.20 0.84 6.08
N LYS A 93 22.39 1.30 6.48
CA LYS A 93 22.75 1.48 7.88
C LYS A 93 21.80 2.45 8.57
N PHE A 94 21.43 3.55 7.91
CA PHE A 94 20.44 4.48 8.44
C PHE A 94 19.09 3.79 8.69
N LEU A 95 18.60 2.96 7.77
CA LEU A 95 17.36 2.21 7.97
C LEU A 95 17.49 1.23 9.14
N GLU A 96 18.56 0.44 9.19
CA GLU A 96 18.80 -0.56 10.23
C GLU A 96 18.87 0.06 11.63
N ASP A 97 19.63 1.15 11.77
CA ASP A 97 19.82 1.83 13.06
C ASP A 97 18.52 2.49 13.58
N ASN A 98 17.59 2.85 12.68
CA ASN A 98 16.39 3.61 13.03
C ASN A 98 15.07 2.83 12.95
N ALA A 99 15.02 1.69 12.24
CA ALA A 99 13.78 0.95 11.99
C ALA A 99 13.11 0.49 13.29
N LYS A 100 13.82 -0.30 14.11
CA LYS A 100 13.25 -0.85 15.34
C LYS A 100 12.84 0.24 16.34
N PRO A 101 13.68 1.24 16.68
CA PRO A 101 13.28 2.31 17.58
C PRO A 101 12.04 3.08 17.10
N LEU A 102 11.89 3.29 15.79
CA LEU A 102 10.75 3.98 15.23
C LEU A 102 9.48 3.13 15.30
N VAL A 103 9.57 1.83 14.96
CA VAL A 103 8.46 0.88 15.11
C VAL A 103 7.99 0.80 16.56
N ASP A 104 8.90 0.70 17.52
CA ASP A 104 8.56 0.66 18.94
C ASP A 104 7.80 1.94 19.38
N LYS A 105 8.19 3.11 18.87
CA LYS A 105 7.47 4.37 19.09
C LYS A 105 6.09 4.37 18.41
N GLY A 106 6.00 3.91 17.17
CA GLY A 106 4.75 3.79 16.42
C GLY A 106 3.73 2.91 17.14
N MET A 107 4.17 1.76 17.67
CA MET A 107 3.30 0.86 18.46
C MET A 107 2.76 1.53 19.73
N LYS A 108 3.58 2.34 20.42
CA LYS A 108 3.17 3.09 21.61
C LYS A 108 2.19 4.24 21.29
N LEU A 109 2.29 4.82 20.09
CA LEU A 109 1.42 5.89 19.64
C LEU A 109 0.05 5.38 19.18
N ALA A 110 -0.06 4.13 18.73
CA ALA A 110 -1.29 3.60 18.14
C ALA A 110 -2.52 3.72 19.07
N PRO A 111 -2.46 3.38 20.38
CA PRO A 111 -3.62 3.53 21.27
C PRO A 111 -4.08 4.99 21.45
N SER A 112 -3.16 5.93 21.62
CA SER A 112 -3.50 7.35 21.85
C SER A 112 -3.83 8.12 20.57
N THR A 113 -3.74 7.49 19.40
CA THR A 113 -4.06 8.09 18.11
C THR A 113 -5.19 7.32 17.43
N MET A 114 -4.87 6.17 16.83
CA MET A 114 -5.83 5.28 16.17
C MET A 114 -6.86 4.74 17.15
N GLY A 115 -6.47 4.41 18.39
CA GLY A 115 -7.39 3.92 19.40
C GLY A 115 -8.44 4.96 19.80
N VAL A 116 -8.02 6.21 20.04
CA VAL A 116 -8.94 7.33 20.31
C VAL A 116 -9.85 7.58 19.11
N ALA A 117 -9.31 7.59 17.89
CA ALA A 117 -10.11 7.79 16.68
C ALA A 117 -11.14 6.67 16.46
N LEU A 118 -10.80 5.41 16.79
CA LEU A 118 -11.74 4.29 16.74
C LEU A 118 -12.84 4.44 17.80
N ASP A 119 -12.48 4.89 19.00
CA ASP A 119 -13.45 5.12 20.08
C ASP A 119 -14.44 6.25 19.74
N GLU A 120 -13.98 7.33 19.12
CA GLU A 120 -14.85 8.46 18.76
C GLU A 120 -15.73 8.17 17.55
N LYS A 121 -15.23 7.41 16.57
CA LYS A 121 -15.89 7.25 15.26
C LYS A 121 -16.82 6.05 15.15
N PHE A 122 -16.66 5.05 16.02
CA PHE A 122 -17.43 3.82 15.95
C PHE A 122 -18.13 3.57 17.28
N THR A 123 -19.32 2.99 17.19
CA THR A 123 -20.00 2.40 18.34
C THR A 123 -19.32 1.10 18.77
N GLU A 124 -19.61 0.65 19.99
CA GLU A 124 -19.09 -0.63 20.47
C GLU A 124 -19.53 -1.82 19.60
N ASP A 125 -20.78 -1.80 19.13
CA ASP A 125 -21.33 -2.89 18.31
C ASP A 125 -20.68 -2.93 16.92
N GLU A 126 -20.45 -1.78 16.28
CA GLU A 126 -19.71 -1.73 15.02
C GLU A 126 -18.27 -2.24 15.17
N LEU A 127 -17.60 -1.90 16.27
CA LEU A 127 -16.26 -2.41 16.57
C LEU A 127 -16.26 -3.92 16.80
N LYS A 128 -17.27 -4.46 17.50
CA LYS A 128 -17.42 -5.91 17.68
C LYS A 128 -17.65 -6.62 16.34
N GLN A 129 -18.50 -6.06 15.48
CA GLN A 129 -18.72 -6.60 14.13
C GLN A 129 -17.44 -6.56 13.29
N LEU A 130 -16.69 -5.45 13.33
CA LEU A 130 -15.41 -5.32 12.66
C LEU A 130 -14.40 -6.35 13.18
N LEU A 131 -14.28 -6.51 14.50
CA LEU A 131 -13.40 -7.50 15.11
C LEU A 131 -13.76 -8.92 14.67
N ALA A 132 -15.05 -9.28 14.71
CA ALA A 132 -15.51 -10.60 14.28
C ALA A 132 -15.20 -10.87 12.80
N TRP A 133 -15.36 -9.86 11.93
CA TRP A 133 -14.96 -9.98 10.53
C TRP A 133 -13.44 -10.17 10.40
N LEU A 134 -12.63 -9.36 11.08
CA LEU A 134 -11.16 -9.44 11.05
C LEU A 134 -10.62 -10.79 11.53
N GLU A 135 -11.25 -11.39 12.55
CA GLU A 135 -10.88 -12.71 13.08
C GLU A 135 -11.38 -13.87 12.20
N SER A 136 -12.31 -13.61 11.28
CA SER A 136 -12.92 -14.65 10.45
C SER A 136 -11.91 -15.29 9.47
N PRO A 137 -11.99 -16.61 9.24
CA PRO A 137 -11.20 -17.28 8.20
C PRO A 137 -11.45 -16.70 6.80
N VAL A 138 -12.67 -16.21 6.54
CA VAL A 138 -13.04 -15.59 5.27
C VAL A 138 -12.28 -14.29 5.04
N SER A 139 -12.12 -13.46 6.06
CA SER A 139 -11.33 -12.22 5.94
C SER A 139 -9.86 -12.51 5.63
N LYS A 140 -9.27 -13.52 6.28
CA LYS A 140 -7.90 -13.98 5.97
C LYS A 140 -7.77 -14.47 4.54
N LYS A 141 -8.68 -15.37 4.10
CA LYS A 141 -8.72 -15.87 2.73
C LYS A 141 -8.87 -14.74 1.72
N PHE A 142 -9.74 -13.77 1.99
CA PHE A 142 -9.92 -12.61 1.13
C PHE A 142 -8.65 -11.75 1.03
N ALA A 143 -7.96 -11.51 2.15
CA ALA A 143 -6.69 -10.78 2.16
C ALA A 143 -5.59 -11.52 1.35
N GLU A 144 -5.47 -12.83 1.53
CA GLU A 144 -4.48 -13.66 0.82
C GLU A 144 -4.78 -13.76 -0.68
N SER A 145 -6.04 -13.90 -1.07
CA SER A 145 -6.46 -13.96 -2.48
C SER A 145 -6.46 -12.60 -3.18
N SER A 146 -6.37 -11.48 -2.47
CA SER A 146 -6.52 -10.15 -3.05
C SER A 146 -5.52 -9.84 -4.18
N GLN A 147 -4.26 -10.27 -4.05
CA GLN A 147 -3.23 -10.07 -5.07
C GLN A 147 -3.47 -10.92 -6.32
N GLU A 148 -3.96 -12.15 -6.15
CA GLU A 148 -4.34 -13.03 -7.25
C GLU A 148 -5.53 -12.46 -8.02
N LEU A 149 -6.58 -12.03 -7.30
CA LEU A 149 -7.75 -11.38 -7.90
C LEU A 149 -7.36 -10.13 -8.70
N GLN A 150 -6.46 -9.31 -8.16
CA GLN A 150 -5.92 -8.15 -8.88
C GLN A 150 -5.16 -8.57 -10.14
N SER A 151 -4.30 -9.59 -10.04
CA SER A 151 -3.53 -10.10 -11.18
C SER A 151 -4.44 -10.63 -12.29
N LEU A 152 -5.50 -11.37 -11.94
CA LEU A 152 -6.48 -11.88 -12.88
C LEU A 152 -7.21 -10.73 -13.60
N TYR A 153 -7.68 -9.74 -12.84
CA TYR A 153 -8.33 -8.55 -13.39
C TYR A 153 -7.40 -7.78 -14.34
N THR A 154 -6.17 -7.47 -13.93
CA THR A 154 -5.20 -6.73 -14.75
C THR A 154 -4.81 -7.51 -16.00
N LYS A 155 -4.61 -8.82 -15.90
CA LYS A 155 -4.34 -9.67 -17.06
C LYS A 155 -5.46 -9.57 -18.08
N LYS A 156 -6.73 -9.75 -17.67
CA LYS A 156 -7.86 -9.67 -18.59
C LYS A 156 -8.00 -8.27 -19.20
N LEU A 157 -7.78 -7.23 -18.41
CA LEU A 157 -7.82 -5.85 -18.88
C LEU A 157 -6.79 -5.59 -19.98
N ILE A 158 -5.56 -6.10 -19.82
CA ILE A 158 -4.50 -6.00 -20.84
C ILE A 158 -4.83 -6.86 -22.06
N ASP A 159 -5.24 -8.11 -21.86
CA ASP A 159 -5.54 -9.03 -22.95
C ASP A 159 -6.65 -8.46 -23.87
N ASP A 160 -7.65 -7.77 -23.31
CA ASP A 160 -8.76 -7.19 -24.07
C ASP A 160 -8.44 -5.83 -24.72
N ASN A 161 -7.56 -5.02 -24.11
CA ASN A 161 -7.38 -3.62 -24.48
C ASN A 161 -5.96 -3.28 -24.98
N GLY A 162 -4.99 -4.16 -24.78
CA GLY A 162 -3.56 -3.89 -24.98
C GLY A 162 -3.26 -3.39 -26.38
N LYS A 163 -3.70 -4.12 -27.41
CA LYS A 163 -3.50 -3.73 -28.81
C LYS A 163 -4.03 -2.33 -29.12
N GLN A 164 -5.26 -2.03 -28.70
CA GLN A 164 -5.87 -0.72 -28.95
C GLN A 164 -5.13 0.41 -28.22
N LEU A 165 -4.65 0.15 -27.00
CA LEU A 165 -3.86 1.12 -26.24
C LEU A 165 -2.48 1.34 -26.85
N ASP A 166 -1.83 0.29 -27.35
CA ASP A 166 -0.53 0.37 -28.02
C ASP A 166 -0.60 1.23 -29.30
N GLU A 167 -1.66 1.04 -30.10
CA GLU A 167 -1.92 1.87 -31.29
C GLU A 167 -2.10 3.35 -30.91
N LYS A 168 -2.91 3.63 -29.90
CA LYS A 168 -3.13 5.01 -29.40
C LYS A 168 -1.86 5.61 -28.80
N PHE A 169 -1.05 4.82 -28.11
CA PHE A 169 0.21 5.25 -27.54
C PHE A 169 1.22 5.59 -28.64
N THR A 170 1.30 4.78 -29.68
CA THR A 170 2.13 5.04 -30.86
C THR A 170 1.73 6.36 -31.54
N ALA A 171 0.42 6.58 -31.74
CA ALA A 171 -0.10 7.82 -32.30
C ALA A 171 0.25 9.05 -31.43
N LEU A 172 0.17 8.91 -30.10
CA LEU A 172 0.57 9.96 -29.17
C LEU A 172 2.07 10.29 -29.28
N GLN A 173 2.93 9.28 -29.32
CA GLN A 173 4.37 9.46 -29.48
C GLN A 173 4.71 10.23 -30.76
N GLN A 174 4.08 9.86 -31.88
CA GLN A 174 4.26 10.55 -33.15
C GLN A 174 3.83 12.01 -33.09
N ASN A 175 2.73 12.31 -32.38
CA ASN A 175 2.25 13.68 -32.22
C ASN A 175 3.21 14.52 -31.38
N ILE A 176 3.73 13.96 -30.28
CA ILE A 176 4.74 14.63 -29.44
C ILE A 176 6.02 14.89 -30.22
N ALA A 177 6.52 13.91 -30.99
CA ALA A 177 7.71 14.09 -31.82
C ALA A 177 7.55 15.24 -32.83
N LYS A 178 6.39 15.30 -33.51
CA LYS A 178 6.04 16.41 -34.42
C LYS A 178 6.05 17.77 -33.71
N GLN A 179 5.47 17.85 -32.50
CA GLN A 179 5.44 19.10 -31.72
C GLN A 179 6.83 19.57 -31.28
N LEU A 180 7.75 18.64 -31.05
CA LEU A 180 9.14 18.94 -30.67
C LEU A 180 10.05 19.25 -31.88
N GLY A 181 9.51 19.26 -33.10
CA GLY A 181 10.29 19.46 -34.32
C GLY A 181 11.31 18.34 -34.58
N LEU A 182 11.12 17.19 -33.94
CA LEU A 182 11.90 15.99 -34.21
C LEU A 182 11.25 15.35 -35.45
N GLU A 183 11.89 15.42 -36.61
CA GLU A 183 11.49 14.56 -37.73
C GLU A 183 11.44 13.12 -37.23
N ALA A 184 10.33 12.43 -37.48
CA ALA A 184 10.10 11.08 -37.01
C ALA A 184 11.12 10.13 -37.67
N GLY A 185 12.32 10.05 -37.09
CA GLY A 185 13.28 9.01 -37.40
C GLY A 185 12.65 7.64 -37.15
N PRO A 186 13.10 6.60 -37.86
CA PRO A 186 12.53 5.28 -37.75
C PRO A 186 12.49 4.89 -36.26
N ALA A 187 11.32 4.38 -35.84
CA ALA A 187 11.10 3.92 -34.48
C ALA A 187 12.29 3.05 -34.04
N PRO A 188 12.84 3.23 -32.83
CA PRO A 188 13.88 2.33 -32.36
C PRO A 188 13.31 0.92 -32.32
N SER A 189 13.72 0.11 -33.29
CA SER A 189 13.57 -1.33 -33.25
C SER A 189 14.44 -1.83 -32.11
N GLY A 190 13.82 -2.18 -30.99
CA GLY A 190 14.58 -2.58 -29.82
C GLY A 190 13.69 -2.79 -28.61
N ALA A 191 13.33 -4.06 -28.41
CA ALA A 191 12.78 -4.59 -27.18
C ALA A 191 13.40 -3.92 -25.92
N ALA A 192 12.60 -3.14 -25.20
CA ALA A 192 12.86 -2.78 -23.82
C ALA A 192 11.73 -3.38 -22.97
N SER A 193 11.99 -4.62 -22.58
CA SER A 193 11.52 -5.35 -21.42
C SER A 193 10.27 -4.83 -20.68
N ALA A 194 9.23 -5.66 -20.69
CA ALA A 194 8.29 -5.76 -19.58
C ALA A 194 9.05 -5.68 -18.24
N PRO A 195 8.55 -4.95 -17.23
CA PRO A 195 9.12 -5.01 -15.89
C PRO A 195 8.96 -6.45 -15.39
N LYS A 196 10.06 -7.20 -15.29
CA LYS A 196 10.06 -8.49 -14.61
C LYS A 196 9.76 -8.22 -13.14
N LEU A 197 8.58 -8.64 -12.69
CA LEU A 197 8.30 -8.80 -11.26
C LEU A 197 9.35 -9.75 -10.68
N ASN A 198 10.14 -9.26 -9.73
CA ASN A 198 11.08 -10.07 -8.97
C ASN A 198 10.29 -11.05 -8.08
N THR A 199 10.23 -12.32 -8.47
CA THR A 199 9.83 -13.43 -7.60
C THR A 199 11.07 -14.17 -7.13
N ASN A 200 11.67 -13.69 -6.04
CA ASN A 200 12.65 -14.49 -5.30
C ASN A 200 11.95 -15.74 -4.75
N LYS A 201 12.35 -16.93 -5.21
CA LYS A 201 11.99 -18.22 -4.60
C LYS A 201 13.28 -18.93 -4.14
N PRO A 202 13.33 -19.53 -2.93
CA PRO A 202 14.56 -20.12 -2.39
C PRO A 202 14.91 -21.43 -3.11
N ALA A 203 16.21 -21.66 -3.26
CA ALA A 203 16.79 -22.85 -3.88
C ALA A 203 16.57 -24.12 -3.03
N THR A 204 16.04 -25.17 -3.65
CA THR A 204 16.17 -26.55 -3.17
C THR A 204 17.26 -27.26 -3.97
N THR A 205 18.20 -27.88 -3.26
CA THR A 205 19.37 -28.63 -3.72
C THR A 205 19.04 -29.84 -4.60
N PRO A 206 19.89 -30.20 -5.59
CA PRO A 206 19.71 -31.42 -6.38
C PRO A 206 20.35 -32.65 -5.71
N LYS A 207 19.64 -33.78 -5.78
CA LYS A 207 20.16 -35.11 -5.48
C LYS A 207 21.04 -35.63 -6.63
N LYS A 208 22.18 -36.22 -6.29
CA LYS A 208 22.53 -37.58 -6.72
C LYS A 208 23.35 -38.26 -5.64
#